data_AF-A0A1U7SUM4-F1
#
_entry.id   AF-A0A1U7SUM4-F1
#
_cell.length_a   1.000
_cell.length_b   1.000
_cell.length_c   1.000
_cell.angle_alpha   90.00
_cell.angle_beta   90.00
_cell.angle_gamma   90.00
#
_symmetry.space_group_name_H-M   'P 1'
#
loop_
_entity.id
_entity.type
_entity.pdbx_description
1 polymer ?
#
loop_
_entity_poly.entity_id
_entity_poly.type
_entity_poly.pdbx_seq_one_letter_code
_entity_poly.pdbx_strand_id
1 'polypeptide(L)'
;MEEPPRRLLWKAPIPAPSLPAQPPRPCQRLWAHCQVPHFSWFLVVSRPVSDACLVPPEGTLLCSSGHPGVKVTFPPGATEEPRRVSMQVVHMAGRELRALLGEPEAAVSPLLRLSQSGPPSFLQPVTVQLPLPSGVTGHGLDRARLHL
;
A
#
# COMPACT_ATOMS: atom_id res chain seq x y z
N MET A 1 -36.74 69.98 -31.42
CA MET A 1 -35.69 69.04 -31.86
C MET A 1 -35.07 68.51 -30.57
N GLU A 2 -35.71 67.49 -30.01
CA GLU A 2 -35.45 66.93 -28.67
C GLU A 2 -34.49 65.75 -28.82
N GLU A 3 -33.32 65.82 -28.18
CA GLU A 3 -32.36 64.71 -28.04
C GLU A 3 -32.85 63.75 -26.95
N PRO A 4 -33.03 62.44 -27.22
CA PRO A 4 -33.41 61.49 -26.17
C PRO A 4 -32.19 61.13 -25.30
N PRO A 5 -32.40 60.78 -24.02
CA PRO A 5 -31.29 60.56 -23.09
C PRO A 5 -30.57 59.23 -23.38
N ARG A 6 -29.25 59.28 -23.35
CA ARG A 6 -28.37 58.11 -23.48
C ARG A 6 -28.56 57.17 -22.28
N ARG A 7 -29.28 56.07 -22.49
CA ARG A 7 -29.32 54.95 -21.53
C ARG A 7 -27.97 54.23 -21.52
N LEU A 8 -27.24 54.36 -20.41
CA LEU A 8 -26.08 53.54 -20.10
C LEU A 8 -26.55 52.14 -19.68
N LEU A 9 -26.49 51.16 -20.60
CA LEU A 9 -26.65 49.74 -20.27
C LEU A 9 -25.39 49.25 -19.57
N TRP A 10 -25.47 49.02 -18.26
CA TRP A 10 -24.52 48.21 -17.53
C TRP A 10 -24.61 46.77 -18.04
N LYS A 11 -23.63 46.32 -18.84
CA LYS A 11 -23.48 44.90 -19.14
C LYS A 11 -22.77 44.25 -17.96
N ALA A 12 -23.49 43.40 -17.23
CA ALA A 12 -22.90 42.52 -16.24
C ALA A 12 -21.76 41.67 -16.88
N PRO A 13 -20.69 41.35 -16.14
CA PRO A 13 -19.63 40.50 -16.66
C PRO A 13 -20.21 39.14 -17.05
N ILE A 14 -19.88 38.71 -18.26
CA ILE A 14 -20.24 37.38 -18.77
C ILE A 14 -19.60 36.35 -17.83
N PRO A 15 -20.36 35.44 -17.19
CA PRO A 15 -19.77 34.38 -16.40
C PRO A 15 -18.91 33.52 -17.32
N ALA A 16 -17.64 33.31 -16.93
CA ALA A 16 -16.73 32.44 -17.66
C ALA A 16 -17.41 31.07 -17.86
N PRO A 17 -17.32 30.47 -19.06
CA PRO A 17 -17.83 29.12 -19.26
C PRO A 17 -17.10 28.19 -18.29
N SER A 18 -17.85 27.62 -17.36
CA SER A 18 -17.38 26.53 -16.50
C SER A 18 -16.78 25.45 -17.40
N LEU A 19 -15.49 25.18 -17.22
CA LEU A 19 -14.78 24.11 -17.92
C LEU A 19 -15.62 22.83 -17.82
N PRO A 20 -15.89 22.11 -18.92
CA PRO A 20 -16.63 20.86 -18.84
C PRO A 20 -15.86 19.91 -17.91
N ALA A 21 -16.58 19.31 -16.96
CA ALA A 21 -16.05 18.27 -16.09
C ALA A 21 -15.34 17.23 -16.98
N GLN A 22 -14.04 17.01 -16.75
CA GLN A 22 -13.31 16.03 -17.52
C GLN A 22 -14.04 14.68 -17.41
N PRO A 23 -14.30 13.98 -18.54
CA PRO A 23 -14.92 12.67 -18.48
C PRO A 23 -14.05 11.76 -17.61
N PRO A 24 -14.64 10.87 -16.80
CA PRO A 24 -13.88 9.91 -16.02
C PRO A 24 -12.94 9.17 -16.98
N ARG A 25 -11.64 9.21 -16.70
CA ARG A 25 -10.63 8.53 -17.51
C ARG A 25 -11.11 7.09 -17.71
N PRO A 26 -11.14 6.55 -18.95
CA PRO A 26 -11.60 5.20 -19.18
C PRO A 26 -10.77 4.27 -18.29
N CYS A 27 -11.45 3.53 -17.40
CA CYS A 27 -10.81 2.55 -16.55
C CYS A 27 -10.03 1.60 -17.46
N GLN A 28 -8.70 1.67 -17.41
CA GLN A 28 -7.86 0.77 -18.20
C GLN A 28 -8.25 -0.65 -17.82
N ARG A 29 -8.80 -1.38 -18.78
CA ARG A 29 -9.24 -2.75 -18.58
C ARG A 29 -7.99 -3.58 -18.33
N LEU A 30 -7.88 -4.14 -17.12
CA LEU A 30 -6.78 -5.01 -16.73
C LEU A 30 -7.01 -6.40 -17.30
N TRP A 31 -5.98 -6.99 -17.88
CA TRP A 31 -6.03 -8.32 -18.49
C TRP A 31 -4.97 -9.21 -17.85
N ALA A 32 -5.36 -10.43 -17.47
CA ALA A 32 -4.41 -11.47 -17.15
C ALA A 32 -4.02 -12.20 -18.44
N HIS A 33 -2.73 -12.36 -18.68
CA HIS A 33 -2.20 -13.08 -19.84
C HIS A 33 -1.44 -14.32 -19.37
N CYS A 34 -1.70 -15.46 -20.00
CA CYS A 34 -1.06 -16.74 -19.68
C CYS A 34 -0.73 -17.48 -20.98
N GLN A 35 0.47 -18.03 -21.09
CA GLN A 35 0.90 -18.88 -22.20
C GLN A 35 1.01 -20.32 -21.69
N VAL A 36 0.34 -21.26 -22.37
CA VAL A 36 0.27 -22.66 -21.95
C VAL A 36 0.45 -23.59 -23.16
N PRO A 37 1.09 -24.76 -22.97
CA PRO A 37 1.30 -25.72 -24.06
C PRO A 37 0.07 -26.60 -24.33
N HIS A 38 -0.96 -26.56 -23.48
CA HIS A 38 -2.19 -27.35 -23.62
C HIS A 38 -3.42 -26.59 -23.12
N PHE A 39 -4.60 -26.93 -23.66
CA PHE A 39 -5.87 -26.36 -23.22
C PHE A 39 -6.35 -27.02 -21.93
N SER A 40 -6.86 -26.22 -20.98
CA SER A 40 -7.44 -26.65 -19.71
C SER A 40 -8.38 -25.57 -19.16
N TRP A 41 -8.81 -25.71 -17.91
CA TRP A 41 -9.61 -24.72 -17.19
C TRP A 41 -8.69 -23.70 -16.54
N PHE A 42 -8.98 -22.41 -16.73
CA PHE A 42 -8.19 -21.32 -16.18
C PHE A 42 -9.07 -20.35 -15.39
N LEU A 43 -8.63 -19.97 -14.20
CA LEU A 43 -9.29 -18.99 -13.34
C LEU A 43 -8.25 -18.00 -12.81
N VAL A 44 -8.58 -16.71 -12.81
CA VAL A 44 -7.77 -15.66 -12.21
C VAL A 44 -8.25 -15.44 -10.78
N VAL A 45 -7.36 -15.62 -9.81
CA VAL A 45 -7.63 -15.38 -8.38
C VAL A 45 -6.72 -14.25 -7.89
N SER A 46 -7.30 -13.22 -7.29
CA SER A 46 -6.54 -12.18 -6.60
C SER A 46 -6.30 -12.60 -5.16
N ARG A 47 -5.03 -12.54 -4.72
CA ARG A 47 -4.64 -12.78 -3.32
C ARG A 47 -3.47 -11.87 -2.94
N PRO A 48 -3.31 -11.54 -1.65
CA PRO A 48 -2.10 -10.86 -1.18
C PRO A 48 -0.84 -11.64 -1.59
N VAL A 49 0.20 -10.91 -1.98
CA VAL A 49 1.51 -11.50 -2.27
C VAL A 49 2.01 -12.17 -1.00
N SER A 50 2.47 -13.41 -1.14
CA SER A 50 2.96 -14.23 -0.04
C SER A 50 4.37 -14.70 -0.37
N ASP A 51 5.35 -14.18 0.34
CA ASP A 51 6.75 -14.60 0.28
C ASP A 51 6.97 -15.70 1.32
N ALA A 52 7.78 -16.71 1.03
CA ALA A 52 8.05 -17.79 1.97
C ALA A 52 9.47 -18.33 1.80
N CYS A 53 10.06 -18.79 2.91
CA CYS A 53 11.34 -19.47 2.91
C CYS A 53 11.37 -20.60 3.94
N LEU A 54 12.37 -21.47 3.81
CA LEU A 54 12.75 -22.38 4.87
C LEU A 54 13.82 -21.68 5.72
N VAL A 55 13.57 -21.59 7.02
CA VAL A 55 14.48 -21.01 8.02
C VAL A 55 15.27 -22.16 8.63
N PRO A 56 16.56 -22.30 8.32
CA PRO A 56 17.40 -23.33 8.90
C PRO A 56 17.98 -22.85 10.25
N PRO A 57 18.58 -23.74 11.06
CA PRO A 57 19.16 -23.38 12.36
C PRO A 57 20.26 -22.31 12.28
N GLU A 58 20.95 -22.19 11.16
CA GLU A 58 21.98 -21.18 10.91
C GLU A 58 21.39 -19.76 10.76
N GLY A 59 20.07 -19.65 10.65
CA GLY A 59 19.38 -18.40 10.39
C GLY A 59 19.25 -18.10 8.90
N THR A 60 18.44 -17.10 8.58
CA THR A 60 18.19 -16.67 7.19
C THR A 60 17.55 -15.29 7.16
N LEU A 61 17.30 -14.78 5.95
CA LEU A 61 16.60 -13.54 5.68
C LEU A 61 15.42 -13.81 4.75
N LEU A 62 14.23 -13.36 5.16
CA LEU A 62 13.04 -13.33 4.30
C LEU A 62 12.74 -11.89 3.88
N CYS A 63 12.89 -11.58 2.59
CA CYS A 63 12.59 -10.28 2.01
C CYS A 63 11.24 -10.29 1.31
N SER A 64 10.51 -9.17 1.34
CA SER A 64 9.26 -9.08 0.57
C SER A 64 9.54 -8.78 -0.91
N SER A 65 8.88 -9.51 -1.81
CA SER A 65 8.90 -9.20 -3.24
C SER A 65 8.03 -8.00 -3.60
N GLY A 66 6.97 -7.75 -2.83
CA GLY A 66 6.02 -6.66 -3.06
C GLY A 66 6.37 -5.34 -2.38
N HIS A 67 7.30 -5.34 -1.42
CA HIS A 67 7.71 -4.12 -0.73
C HIS A 67 9.17 -4.18 -0.23
N PRO A 68 10.13 -3.49 -0.86
CA PRO A 68 11.55 -3.66 -0.57
C PRO A 68 11.97 -3.23 0.85
N GLY A 69 11.17 -2.38 1.51
CA GLY A 69 11.42 -1.97 2.90
C GLY A 69 11.07 -3.02 3.96
N VAL A 70 10.35 -4.09 3.58
CA VAL A 70 9.86 -5.12 4.50
C VAL A 70 10.74 -6.36 4.44
N LYS A 71 11.30 -6.74 5.58
CA LYS A 71 12.11 -7.96 5.72
C LYS A 71 12.06 -8.52 7.14
N VAL A 72 12.35 -9.81 7.25
CA VAL A 72 12.42 -10.54 8.52
C VAL A 72 13.74 -11.29 8.60
N THR A 73 14.54 -10.98 9.61
CA THR A 73 15.86 -11.59 9.83
C THR A 73 15.77 -12.59 10.97
N PHE A 74 16.13 -13.84 10.67
CA PHE A 74 16.23 -14.94 11.63
C PHE A 74 17.70 -15.12 12.01
N PRO A 75 18.10 -14.87 13.27
CA PRO A 75 19.46 -15.09 13.70
C PRO A 75 19.79 -16.60 13.79
N PRO A 76 21.09 -16.96 13.83
CA PRO A 76 21.51 -18.32 14.14
C PRO A 76 20.93 -18.79 15.48
N GLY A 77 20.46 -20.03 15.53
CA GLY A 77 19.83 -20.63 16.70
C GLY A 77 18.37 -20.22 16.92
N ALA A 78 17.74 -19.48 16.01
CA ALA A 78 16.31 -19.14 16.12
C ALA A 78 15.38 -20.36 16.10
N THR A 79 15.83 -21.44 15.45
CA THR A 79 15.11 -22.71 15.32
C THR A 79 16.09 -23.87 15.48
N GLU A 80 15.71 -24.93 16.21
CA GLU A 80 16.48 -26.18 16.25
C GLU A 80 16.36 -27.00 14.97
N GLU A 81 15.16 -27.03 14.38
CA GLU A 81 14.84 -27.74 13.15
C GLU A 81 14.40 -26.74 12.07
N PRO A 82 14.63 -27.03 10.77
CA PRO A 82 14.18 -26.16 9.69
C PRO A 82 12.68 -25.87 9.74
N ARG A 83 12.29 -24.59 9.72
CA ARG A 83 10.88 -24.17 9.76
C ARG A 83 10.47 -23.42 8.51
N ARG A 84 9.30 -23.73 7.95
CA ARG A 84 8.73 -22.93 6.87
C ARG A 84 8.08 -21.69 7.45
N VAL A 85 8.56 -20.52 7.03
CA VAL A 85 7.98 -19.22 7.41
C VAL A 85 7.44 -18.55 6.16
N SER A 86 6.25 -17.95 6.29
CA SER A 86 5.59 -17.20 5.22
C SER A 86 5.25 -15.80 5.71
N MET A 87 5.27 -14.86 4.79
CA MET A 87 5.06 -13.44 5.01
C MET A 87 4.10 -12.90 3.95
N GLN A 88 3.07 -12.18 4.40
CA GLN A 88 2.15 -11.46 3.53
C GLN A 88 2.20 -9.98 3.86
N VAL A 89 2.34 -9.16 2.83
CA VAL A 89 2.38 -7.69 2.97
C VAL A 89 1.15 -7.11 2.30
N VAL A 90 0.38 -6.33 3.05
CA VAL A 90 -0.82 -5.66 2.56
C VAL A 90 -0.62 -4.15 2.67
N HIS A 91 -0.77 -3.46 1.54
CA HIS A 91 -0.74 -2.00 1.49
C HIS A 91 -2.15 -1.45 1.65
N MET A 92 -2.31 -0.45 2.52
CA MET A 92 -3.48 0.43 2.49
C MET A 92 -3.13 1.71 1.75
N ALA A 93 -4.03 2.16 0.87
CA ALA A 93 -3.87 3.47 0.25
C ALA A 93 -4.14 4.56 1.30
N GLY A 94 -3.21 5.50 1.49
CA GLY A 94 -3.34 6.53 2.52
C GLY A 94 -4.57 7.44 2.36
N ARG A 95 -5.19 7.52 1.17
CA ARG A 95 -6.47 8.21 0.97
C ARG A 95 -7.64 7.44 1.59
N GLU A 96 -7.66 6.12 1.47
CA GLU A 96 -8.71 5.27 2.02
C GLU A 96 -8.63 5.25 3.55
N LEU A 97 -7.42 5.17 4.09
CA LEU A 97 -7.20 5.21 5.54
C LEU A 97 -7.75 6.51 6.15
N ARG A 98 -7.40 7.67 5.59
CA ARG A 98 -7.88 8.98 6.07
C ARG A 98 -9.40 9.10 5.99
N ALA A 99 -10.00 8.57 4.93
CA ALA A 99 -11.46 8.54 4.79
C ALA A 99 -12.14 7.63 5.83
N LEU A 100 -11.51 6.51 6.17
CA LEU A 100 -12.03 5.55 7.17
C LEU A 100 -11.87 6.04 8.60
N LEU A 101 -10.72 6.65 8.93
CA LEU A 101 -10.40 7.07 10.29
C LEU A 101 -10.87 8.49 10.62
N GLY A 102 -11.14 9.33 9.62
CA GLY A 102 -11.45 10.76 9.83
C GLY A 102 -10.25 11.60 10.26
N GLU A 103 -9.07 10.98 10.44
CA GLU A 103 -7.85 11.62 10.90
C GLU A 103 -6.91 11.94 9.73
N PRO A 104 -6.76 13.22 9.34
CA PRO A 104 -5.98 13.60 8.16
C PRO A 104 -4.47 13.35 8.31
N GLU A 105 -3.99 13.33 9.55
CA GLU A 105 -2.58 13.09 9.91
C GLU A 105 -2.26 11.60 10.14
N ALA A 106 -3.27 10.72 10.09
CA ALA A 106 -3.05 9.30 10.27
C ALA A 106 -2.34 8.70 9.04
N ALA A 107 -1.21 8.06 9.28
CA ALA A 107 -0.45 7.34 8.28
C ALA A 107 -0.06 5.97 8.84
N VAL A 108 -0.10 4.94 7.98
CA VAL A 108 0.26 3.57 8.35
C VAL A 108 1.37 3.03 7.47
N SER A 109 2.21 2.18 8.05
CA SER A 109 3.10 1.30 7.30
C SER A 109 2.27 0.20 6.62
N PRO A 110 2.84 -0.55 5.67
CA PRO A 110 2.27 -1.84 5.26
C PRO A 110 1.91 -2.71 6.47
N LEU A 111 0.77 -3.40 6.36
CA LEU A 111 0.40 -4.44 7.31
C LEU A 111 1.20 -5.70 6.97
N LEU A 112 1.89 -6.22 7.98
CA LEU A 112 2.66 -7.45 7.88
C LEU A 112 1.96 -8.59 8.60
N ARG A 113 1.71 -9.69 7.88
CA ARG A 113 1.27 -10.95 8.46
C ARG A 113 2.38 -11.98 8.32
N LEU A 114 2.78 -12.58 9.43
CA LEU A 114 3.72 -13.69 9.48
C LEU A 114 3.00 -14.97 9.89
N SER A 115 3.40 -16.09 9.31
CA SER A 115 2.97 -17.43 9.71
C SER A 115 4.12 -18.41 9.62
N GLN A 116 4.11 -19.41 10.48
CA GLN A 116 5.18 -20.42 10.53
C GLN A 116 4.62 -21.82 10.76
N SER A 117 5.37 -22.83 10.32
CA SER A 117 5.16 -24.22 10.72
C SER A 117 5.81 -24.51 12.08
N GLY A 118 5.18 -25.37 12.89
CA GLY A 118 5.74 -25.83 14.15
C GLY A 118 5.36 -24.93 15.34
N PRO A 119 6.19 -24.89 16.40
CA PRO A 119 5.90 -24.12 17.61
C PRO A 119 5.69 -22.63 17.33
N PRO A 120 4.82 -21.96 18.10
CA PRO A 120 4.48 -20.56 17.88
C PRO A 120 5.62 -19.59 18.20
N SER A 121 6.61 -20.01 19.00
CA SER A 121 7.76 -19.19 19.41
C SER A 121 9.07 -19.66 18.76
N PHE A 122 9.97 -18.70 18.55
CA PHE A 122 11.36 -18.93 18.19
C PHE A 122 12.22 -19.01 19.46
N LEU A 123 13.36 -19.69 19.37
CA LEU A 123 14.32 -19.82 20.47
C LEU A 123 15.17 -18.55 20.65
N GLN A 124 15.27 -17.73 19.59
CA GLN A 124 15.93 -16.43 19.58
C GLN A 124 14.98 -15.36 19.05
N PRO A 125 15.13 -14.10 19.48
CA PRO A 125 14.32 -13.00 18.97
C PRO A 125 14.57 -12.79 17.48
N VAL A 126 13.48 -12.80 16.70
CA VAL A 126 13.51 -12.55 15.25
C VAL A 126 13.33 -11.05 15.01
N THR A 127 14.11 -10.49 14.09
CA THR A 127 14.05 -9.06 13.78
C THR A 127 13.10 -8.81 12.61
N VAL A 128 12.07 -8.00 12.85
CA VAL A 128 11.12 -7.56 11.82
C VAL A 128 11.43 -6.11 11.45
N GLN A 129 11.63 -5.85 10.16
CA GLN A 129 11.79 -4.51 9.63
C GLN A 129 10.57 -4.10 8.81
N LEU A 130 10.01 -2.95 9.15
CA LEU A 130 8.93 -2.29 8.41
C LEU A 130 9.35 -0.87 8.03
N PRO A 131 8.96 -0.37 6.85
CA PRO A 131 9.16 1.02 6.50
C PRO A 131 8.23 1.91 7.33
N LEU A 132 8.67 3.14 7.60
CA LEU A 132 7.81 4.14 8.21
C LEU A 132 6.65 4.52 7.26
N PRO A 133 5.52 4.99 7.80
CA PRO A 133 4.43 5.51 6.99
C PRO A 133 4.88 6.64 6.04
N SER A 134 4.28 6.70 4.86
CA SER A 134 4.56 7.75 3.86
C SER A 134 4.37 9.15 4.44
N GLY A 135 5.35 10.04 4.24
CA GLY A 135 5.33 11.42 4.74
C GLY A 135 6.08 11.63 6.06
N VAL A 136 6.44 10.55 6.75
CA VAL A 136 7.25 10.60 7.96
C VAL A 136 8.73 10.53 7.60
N THR A 137 9.45 11.65 7.71
CA THR A 137 10.91 11.70 7.49
C THR A 137 11.64 11.67 8.83
N GLY A 138 12.76 10.93 8.89
CA GLY A 138 13.48 10.63 10.15
C GLY A 138 13.99 11.84 10.94
N HIS A 139 14.04 13.03 10.34
CA HIS A 139 14.49 14.27 10.99
C HIS A 139 13.40 15.02 11.77
N GLY A 140 12.11 14.71 11.56
CA GLY A 140 10.97 15.33 12.25
C GLY A 140 10.06 14.34 12.97
N LEU A 141 10.54 13.12 13.16
CA LEU A 141 9.74 12.02 13.70
C LEU A 141 9.55 12.17 15.22
N ASP A 142 8.35 12.59 15.62
CA ASP A 142 7.91 12.47 17.01
C ASP A 142 7.63 10.99 17.33
N ARG A 143 8.57 10.38 18.04
CA ARG A 143 8.47 8.96 18.46
C ARG A 143 7.31 8.70 19.40
N ALA A 144 6.78 9.73 20.09
CA ALA A 144 5.60 9.57 20.95
C ALA A 144 4.31 9.29 20.16
N ARG A 145 4.31 9.58 18.86
CA ARG A 145 3.16 9.39 17.95
C ARG A 145 3.28 8.15 17.07
N LEU A 146 4.32 7.34 17.27
CA LEU A 146 4.47 6.04 16.59
C LEU A 146 3.96 4.93 17.49
N HIS A 147 3.10 4.09 16.94
CA HIS A 147 2.50 2.95 17.62
C HIS A 147 2.75 1.69 16.78
N LEU A 148 3.12 0.59 17.44
CA LEU A 148 3.33 -0.73 16.86
C LEU A 148 2.40 -1.74 17.51
#